data_AF-A0A3D2A5J3-F1
#
_entry.id   AF-A0A3D2A5J3-F1
#
_cell.length_a   1.000
_cell.length_b   1.000
_cell.length_c   1.000
_cell.angle_alpha   90.00
_cell.angle_beta   90.00
_cell.angle_gamma   90.00
#
_symmetry.space_group_name_H-M   'P 1'
#
loop_
_entity.id
_entity.type
_entity.pdbx_description
1 polymer ?
#
loop_
_entity_poly.entity_id
_entity_poly.type
_entity_poly.pdbx_seq_one_letter_code
_entity_poly.pdbx_strand_id
1 'polypeptide(L)' 'MTNTIDWTAIVRDLLVGRTQTELQEITGVHQGVISDLNRGLPKPQLTYTYGSALMKAHEELCQAKEPEEA' A
#
# COMPACT_ATOMS: atom_id res chain seq x y z
N MET A 1 2.36 19.50 -12.51
CA MET A 1 1.72 19.01 -11.27
C MET A 1 2.48 17.77 -10.86
N THR A 2 3.25 17.83 -9.78
CA THR A 2 4.00 16.67 -9.27
C THR A 2 2.97 15.67 -8.77
N ASN A 3 2.75 14.59 -9.51
CA ASN A 3 1.85 13.51 -9.11
C ASN A 3 2.53 12.75 -7.97
N THR A 4 2.48 13.34 -6.77
CA THR A 4 3.11 12.79 -5.57
C THR A 4 2.23 11.63 -5.13
N ILE A 5 2.73 10.40 -5.23
CA ILE A 5 1.99 9.21 -4.83
C ILE A 5 1.66 9.33 -3.34
N ASP A 6 0.37 9.26 -3.00
CA ASP A 6 -0.09 9.25 -1.61
C ASP A 6 0.04 7.85 -1.02
N TRP A 7 1.24 7.54 -0.54
CA TRP A 7 1.53 6.26 0.11
C TRP A 7 0.69 6.03 1.37
N THR A 8 0.26 7.08 2.05
CA THR A 8 -0.57 6.97 3.24
C THR A 8 -1.97 6.49 2.89
N ALA A 9 -2.57 7.04 1.83
CA ALA A 9 -3.85 6.58 1.30
C ALA A 9 -3.77 5.10 0.87
N ILE A 10 -2.74 4.73 0.09
CA ILE A 10 -2.53 3.36 -0.38
C ILE A 10 -2.43 2.37 0.79
N VAL A 11 -1.57 2.67 1.78
CA VAL A 11 -1.38 1.77 2.93
C VAL A 11 -2.65 1.67 3.77
N ARG A 12 -3.41 2.77 3.94
CA ARG A 12 -4.67 2.73 4.67
C ARG A 12 -5.69 1.83 3.98
N ASP A 13 -5.86 1.97 2.67
CA ASP A 13 -6.75 1.12 1.88
C ASP A 13 -6.37 -0.35 1.98
N LEU A 14 -5.07 -0.65 1.89
CA LEU A 14 -4.54 -2.00 2.01
C LEU A 14 -4.72 -2.62 3.40
N LEU A 15 -4.83 -1.78 4.44
CA LEU A 15 -5.14 -2.20 5.81
C LEU A 15 -6.65 -2.29 6.08
N VAL A 16 -7.52 -1.84 5.17
CA VAL A 16 -8.97 -2.04 5.30
C VAL A 16 -9.28 -3.53 5.11
N GLY A 17 -9.39 -4.25 6.22
CA GLY A 17 -9.68 -5.68 6.25
C GLY A 17 -8.44 -6.58 6.35
N ARG A 18 -7.25 -6.01 6.63
CA ARG A 18 -6.00 -6.76 6.84
C ARG A 18 -5.18 -6.14 7.97
N THR A 19 -4.39 -6.97 8.64
CA THR A 19 -3.39 -6.54 9.61
C THR A 19 -2.09 -6.11 8.92
N GLN A 20 -1.24 -5.37 9.64
CA GLN A 20 0.10 -5.02 9.15
C GLN A 20 0.97 -6.25 8.88
N THR A 21 0.74 -7.35 9.63
CA THR A 21 1.42 -8.62 9.41
C THR A 21 1.04 -9.24 8.07
N GLU A 22 -0.25 -9.33 7.79
CA GLU A 22 -0.74 -9.84 6.49
C GLU A 22 -0.26 -8.97 5.33
N LEU A 23 -0.25 -7.65 5.51
CA LEU A 23 0.24 -6.74 4.48
C LEU A 23 1.75 -6.93 4.23
N GLN A 24 2.55 -7.16 5.27
CA GLN A 24 3.96 -7.50 5.14
C GLN A 24 4.16 -8.83 4.40
N GLU A 25 3.34 -9.84 4.65
CA GLU A 25 3.44 -11.13 3.96
C GLU A 25 3.13 -11.01 2.46
N ILE A 26 2.15 -10.17 2.11
CA ILE A 26 1.74 -9.94 0.71
C ILE A 26 2.75 -9.08 -0.04
N THR A 27 3.20 -7.98 0.57
CA THR A 27 4.01 -6.96 -0.11
C THR A 27 5.52 -7.11 0.12
N GLY A 28 5.93 -7.88 1.13
CA GLY A 28 7.31 -7.94 1.60
C GLY A 28 7.78 -6.65 2.30
N VAL A 29 6.91 -5.66 2.48
CA VAL A 29 7.24 -4.39 3.13
C VAL A 29 7.20 -4.56 4.64
N HIS A 30 8.31 -4.23 5.31
CA HIS A 30 8.38 -4.33 6.77
C HIS A 30 7.28 -3.55 7.49
N GLN A 31 6.76 -4.13 8.58
CA GLN A 31 5.74 -3.49 9.43
C GLN A 31 6.14 -2.09 9.91
N GLY A 32 7.43 -1.84 10.18
CA GLY A 32 7.91 -0.51 10.54
C GLY A 32 7.67 0.52 9.43
N VAL A 33 7.91 0.14 8.17
CA VAL A 33 7.66 1.00 7.01
C VAL A 33 6.16 1.22 6.82
N ILE A 34 5.35 0.17 6.93
CA ILE A 34 3.88 0.26 6.88
C ILE A 34 3.35 1.21 7.96
N SER A 35 3.87 1.10 9.19
CA SER A 35 3.50 1.95 10.32
C SER A 35 3.88 3.41 10.10
N ASP A 36 5.09 3.67 9.58
CA ASP A 36 5.54 5.02 9.21
C ASP A 36 4.61 5.65 8.16
N LEU A 37 4.32 4.92 7.09
CA LEU A 37 3.45 5.37 6.00
C LEU A 37 2.01 5.61 6.46
N ASN A 38 1.47 4.72 7.31
CA ASN A 38 0.12 4.87 7.87
C ASN A 38 -0.01 6.12 8.77
N ARG A 39 1.08 6.48 9.47
CA ARG A 39 1.18 7.71 10.27
C ARG A 39 1.34 8.98 9.44
N GLY A 40 1.47 8.88 8.12
CA GLY A 40 1.73 10.04 7.27
C GLY A 40 3.18 10.53 7.34
N LEU A 41 4.11 9.71 7.86
CA LEU A 41 5.51 10.10 7.90
C LEU A 41 6.07 10.05 6.47
N PRO A 42 6.69 11.15 6.00
CA PRO A 42 7.29 11.16 4.67
C PRO A 42 8.43 10.13 4.64
N LYS A 43 8.37 9.20 3.69
CA LYS A 43 9.48 8.31 3.32
C LYS A 43 10.13 8.86 2.05
N PRO A 44 11.06 9.83 2.15
CA PRO A 44 11.73 10.40 0.97
C PRO A 44 12.52 9.37 0.17
N GLN A 45 12.83 8.21 0.77
CA GLN A 45 13.47 7.08 0.12
C GLN A 45 12.69 5.79 0.39
N LEU A 46 11.42 5.77 -0.01
CA LEU A 46 10.77 4.48 -0.19
C LEU A 46 11.56 3.74 -1.28
N THR A 47 12.10 2.57 -0.96
CA THR A 47 12.82 1.79 -1.96
C THR A 47 11.87 1.50 -3.11
N TYR A 48 12.38 1.57 -4.34
CA TYR A 48 11.58 1.30 -5.54
C TYR A 48 10.81 -0.02 -5.42
N THR A 49 11.44 -1.05 -4.85
CA THR A 49 10.83 -2.36 -4.58
C THR A 49 9.61 -2.27 -3.65
N TYR A 50 9.70 -1.53 -2.54
CA TYR A 50 8.58 -1.38 -1.61
C TYR A 50 7.46 -0.54 -2.22
N GLY A 51 7.79 0.52 -2.97
CA GLY A 51 6.79 1.30 -3.69
C GLY A 51 6.04 0.47 -4.71
N SER A 52 6.77 -0.29 -5.54
CA SER A 52 6.18 -1.16 -6.56
C SER A 52 5.30 -2.26 -5.95
N ALA A 53 5.73 -2.86 -4.83
CA ALA A 53 4.92 -3.88 -4.14
C ALA A 53 3.62 -3.31 -3.54
N LEU A 54 3.68 -2.11 -2.93
CA LEU A 54 2.49 -1.44 -2.40
C LEU A 54 1.52 -1.03 -3.50
N MET A 55 2.02 -0.49 -4.61
CA MET A 55 1.18 -0.13 -5.76
C MET A 55 0.51 -1.37 -6.34
N LYS A 56 1.27 -2.45 -6.58
CA LYS A 56 0.71 -3.69 -7.11
C LYS A 56 -0.38 -4.27 -6.19
N ALA A 57 -0.14 -4.31 -4.89
CA ALA A 57 -1.15 -4.80 -3.94
C ALA A 57 -2.41 -3.92 -3.93
N HIS A 58 -2.25 -2.60 -4.13
CA HIS A 58 -3.37 -1.65 -4.18
C HIS A 58 -4.17 -1.79 -5.47
N GLU A 59 -3.49 -1.98 -6.60
CA GLU A 59 -4.12 -2.30 -7.89
C GLU A 59 -4.91 -3.61 -7.80
N GLU A 60 -4.33 -4.67 -7.24
CA GLU A 60 -5.03 -5.96 -7.03
C GLU A 60 -6.25 -5.79 -6.10
N LEU A 61 -6.15 -4.96 -5.06
CA LEU A 61 -7.27 -4.67 -4.16
C LEU A 61 -8.38 -3.87 -4.86
N CYS A 62 -8.03 -2.94 -5.75
CA CYS A 62 -8.99 -2.17 -6.53
C CYS A 62 -9.68 -3.04 -7.58
N GLN A 63 -8.93 -3.88 -8.30
CA GLN A 63 -9.49 -4.83 -9.28
C GLN A 63 -10.39 -5.88 -8.62
N ALA A 64 -10.04 -6.36 -7.42
CA ALA A 64 -10.90 -7.28 -6.67
C ALA A 64 -12.24 -6.64 -6.22
N LYS A 65 -12.37 -5.31 -6.29
CA LYS A 65 -13.60 -4.58 -5.99
C LYS A 65 -14.41 -4.20 -7.22
N GLU A 66 -13.91 -4.46 -8.44
CA GLU A 66 -14.75 -4.38 -9.64
C GLU A 66 -15.63 -5.64 -9.66
N PRO A 67 -16.95 -5.54 -9.47
CA PRO A 67 -17.82 -6.67 -9.68
C PRO A 67 -17.78 -7.01 -11.17
N GLU A 68 -17.58 -8.28 -11.46
CA GLU A 68 -18.07 -8.93 -12.66
C GLU A 68 -19.54 -8.51 -12.85
N GLU A 69 -19.78 -7.49 -13.69
CA GLU A 69 -21.11 -7.16 -14.20
C GLU A 69 -21.54 -8.37 -15.04
N ALA A 70 -22.43 -9.16 -14.44
CA ALA A 70 -23.14 -10.30 -15.03
C ALA A 70 -24.14 -9.87 -16.13
#